data_AF-A0A9W6HWS9-F1
#
_entry.id   AF-A0A9W6HWS9-F1
#
_cell.length_a   1.000
_cell.length_b   1.000
_cell.length_c   1.000
_cell.angle_alpha   90.00
_cell.angle_beta   90.00
_cell.angle_gamma   90.00
#
_symmetry.space_group_name_H-M   'P 1'
#
loop_
_entity.id
_entity.type
_entity.pdbx_description
1 polymer ?
#
loop_
_entity_poly.entity_id
_entity_poly.type
_entity_poly.pdbx_seq_one_letter_code
_entity_poly.pdbx_strand_id
1 'polypeptide(L)'
;MTVKHVQPPLRVVLVDVNAQVVQAWRAAFADTPEVEIRQGSILDQHVDAWVTPTNSRGRMDGGVDAVIKRHLGAGIQLRVQRAIRDRFGGTLPVGSAVCVPSGATNPKFLISTPTMTRSAQDVSETLNVALACAAAFQAIHMQNEEQPGGIGSVALVGMGAATGQVPPRVCANLMWTGHTLFNDHRFRDYDDLRKTIREQLDDLESGHEEERVRIKPPAGRSRG
;
A
#
# COMPACT_ATOMS: atom_id res chain seq x y z
N MET A 1 -6.20 11.91 32.53
CA MET A 1 -5.25 12.59 31.64
C MET A 1 -5.06 11.69 30.42
N THR A 2 -5.66 12.02 29.29
CA THR A 2 -5.49 11.28 28.04
C THR A 2 -4.12 11.63 27.47
N VAL A 3 -3.15 10.73 27.61
CA VAL A 3 -1.90 10.82 26.88
C VAL A 3 -2.27 10.71 25.40
N LYS A 4 -2.25 11.83 24.68
CA LYS A 4 -2.24 11.82 23.22
C LYS A 4 -0.94 11.12 22.83
N HIS A 5 -1.01 9.81 22.59
CA HIS A 5 0.07 9.08 21.97
C HIS A 5 0.22 9.64 20.55
N VAL A 6 1.10 10.63 20.40
CA VAL A 6 1.67 10.97 19.10
C VAL A 6 2.48 9.73 18.74
N GLN A 7 1.93 8.86 17.88
CA GLN A 7 2.68 7.72 17.37
C GLN A 7 3.97 8.27 16.73
N PRO A 8 5.13 7.65 16.96
CA PRO A 8 6.36 8.07 16.33
C PRO A 8 6.17 8.05 14.80
N PRO A 9 6.79 8.99 14.06
CA PRO A 9 6.62 9.10 12.62
C PRO A 9 7.02 7.78 11.95
N LEU A 10 6.15 7.27 11.08
CA LEU A 10 6.42 6.07 10.29
C LEU A 10 7.52 6.37 9.28
N ARG A 11 8.63 5.62 9.33
CA ARG A 11 9.67 5.71 8.31
C ARG A 11 9.23 4.98 7.05
N VAL A 12 9.09 5.70 5.93
CA VAL A 12 8.62 5.14 4.65
C VAL A 12 9.78 5.08 3.65
N VAL A 13 9.97 3.90 3.06
CA VAL A 13 10.95 3.66 1.99
C VAL A 13 10.22 3.23 0.72
N LEU A 14 10.34 4.00 -0.36
CA LEU A 14 9.97 3.58 -1.70
C LEU A 14 11.20 2.98 -2.39
N VAL A 15 11.09 1.73 -2.83
CA VAL A 15 12.20 0.99 -3.43
C VAL A 15 11.74 0.22 -4.65
N ASP A 16 12.44 0.37 -5.77
CA ASP A 16 12.16 -0.43 -6.96
C ASP A 16 13.44 -0.71 -7.76
N VAL A 17 13.45 -1.84 -8.46
CA VAL A 17 14.52 -2.18 -9.41
C VAL A 17 14.37 -1.40 -10.71
N ASN A 18 13.15 -0.97 -11.04
CA ASN A 18 12.84 -0.18 -12.22
C ASN A 18 13.21 1.31 -12.02
N ALA A 19 14.28 1.74 -12.68
CA ALA A 19 14.76 3.12 -12.63
C ALA A 19 13.72 4.16 -13.08
N GLN A 20 12.80 3.80 -14.00
CA GLN A 20 11.76 4.73 -14.46
C GLN A 20 10.74 5.01 -13.34
N VAL A 21 10.37 3.99 -12.56
CA VAL A 21 9.49 4.13 -11.39
C VAL A 21 10.18 4.98 -10.32
N VAL A 22 11.44 4.69 -10.03
CA VAL A 22 12.25 5.47 -9.08
C VAL A 22 12.33 6.93 -9.48
N GLN A 23 12.58 7.22 -10.76
CA GLN A 23 12.65 8.58 -11.26
C GLN A 23 11.29 9.30 -11.19
N ALA A 24 10.20 8.59 -11.48
CA ALA A 24 8.85 9.13 -11.35
C ALA A 24 8.51 9.46 -9.88
N TRP A 25 8.89 8.62 -8.92
CA TRP A 25 8.72 8.93 -7.50
C TRP A 25 9.50 10.17 -7.07
N ARG A 26 10.74 10.33 -7.53
CA ARG A 26 11.53 11.53 -7.19
C ARG A 26 10.83 12.82 -7.62
N ALA A 27 10.09 12.79 -8.73
CA ALA A 27 9.28 13.92 -9.16
C ALA A 27 7.99 14.06 -8.32
N ALA A 28 7.24 12.96 -8.13
CA ALA A 28 5.94 13.00 -7.44
C ALA A 28 6.05 13.33 -5.94
N PHE A 29 7.14 12.93 -5.29
CA PHE A 29 7.41 13.11 -3.86
C PHE A 29 8.48 14.19 -3.58
N ALA A 30 8.77 15.08 -4.55
CA ALA A 30 9.82 16.09 -4.42
C ALA A 30 9.64 17.04 -3.21
N ASP A 31 8.41 17.23 -2.76
CA ASP A 31 8.02 18.06 -1.60
C ASP A 31 7.70 17.23 -0.34
N THR A 32 8.04 15.94 -0.34
CA THR A 32 7.79 14.99 0.75
C THR A 32 9.13 14.38 1.22
N PRO A 33 10.06 15.18 1.80
CA PRO A 33 11.43 14.78 2.07
C PRO A 33 11.58 13.65 3.11
N GLU A 34 10.54 13.35 3.88
CA GLU A 34 10.48 12.25 4.84
C GLU A 34 10.39 10.86 4.17
N VAL A 35 10.00 10.80 2.89
CA VAL A 35 9.92 9.56 2.13
C VAL A 35 11.28 9.25 1.50
N GLU A 36 11.90 8.16 1.93
CA GLU A 36 13.16 7.70 1.35
C GLU A 36 12.91 7.00 0.02
N ILE A 37 13.61 7.43 -1.05
CA ILE A 37 13.50 6.81 -2.38
C ILE A 37 14.81 6.12 -2.73
N ARG A 38 14.74 4.83 -3.03
CA ARG A 38 15.91 3.98 -3.33
C ARG A 38 15.69 3.21 -4.63
N GLN A 39 16.75 3.07 -5.42
CA GLN A 39 16.76 2.10 -6.52
C GLN A 39 17.42 0.81 -6.01
N GLY A 40 16.73 -0.32 -6.11
CA GLY A 40 17.20 -1.60 -5.60
C GLY A 40 16.09 -2.60 -5.33
N SER A 41 16.44 -3.70 -4.66
CA SER A 41 15.46 -4.72 -4.28
C SER A 41 14.79 -4.37 -2.96
N ILE A 42 13.51 -4.72 -2.82
CA ILE A 42 12.82 -4.70 -1.53
C ILE A 42 13.49 -5.65 -0.52
N LEU A 43 14.11 -6.73 -1.01
CA LEU A 43 14.80 -7.71 -0.17
C LEU A 43 15.99 -7.13 0.61
N ASP A 44 16.58 -6.05 0.12
CA ASP A 44 17.72 -5.39 0.77
C ASP A 44 17.27 -4.41 1.86
N GLN A 45 15.96 -4.15 1.98
CA GLN A 45 15.44 -3.16 2.93
C GLN A 45 15.26 -3.76 4.31
N HIS A 46 15.93 -3.11 5.28
CA HIS A 46 15.84 -3.44 6.70
C HIS A 46 14.80 -2.54 7.34
N VAL A 47 13.58 -3.05 7.43
CA VAL A 47 12.36 -2.34 7.90
C VAL A 47 11.43 -3.32 8.60
N ASP A 48 10.50 -2.84 9.41
CA ASP A 48 9.59 -3.71 10.16
C ASP A 48 8.58 -4.42 9.25
N ALA A 49 8.14 -3.77 8.17
CA ALA A 49 7.18 -4.33 7.23
C ALA A 49 7.58 -4.14 5.76
N TRP A 50 7.32 -5.14 4.93
CA TRP A 50 7.30 -4.99 3.48
C TRP A 50 5.85 -4.93 2.98
N VAL A 51 5.59 -4.09 1.98
CA VAL A 51 4.31 -4.06 1.26
C VAL A 51 4.50 -4.73 -0.10
N THR A 52 3.61 -5.67 -0.42
CA THR A 52 3.58 -6.33 -1.72
C THR A 52 2.25 -6.10 -2.43
N PRO A 53 2.26 -5.52 -3.66
CA PRO A 53 1.08 -5.50 -4.52
C PRO A 53 0.80 -6.91 -5.05
N THR A 54 -0.43 -7.37 -4.84
CA THR A 54 -0.85 -8.74 -5.20
C THR A 54 -2.16 -8.76 -6.00
N ASN A 55 -2.72 -9.94 -6.20
CA ASN A 55 -4.07 -10.15 -6.72
C ASN A 55 -5.05 -10.48 -5.56
N SER A 56 -6.35 -10.37 -5.82
CA SER A 56 -7.39 -10.64 -4.81
C SER A 56 -7.39 -12.07 -4.24
N ARG A 57 -6.63 -13.02 -4.80
CA ARG A 57 -6.47 -14.39 -4.26
C ARG A 57 -5.20 -14.57 -3.44
N GLY A 58 -4.37 -13.53 -3.28
CA GLY A 58 -3.08 -13.60 -2.58
C GLY A 58 -2.11 -14.62 -3.18
N ARG A 59 -2.18 -14.85 -4.50
CA ARG A 59 -1.25 -15.75 -5.19
C ARG A 59 0.05 -15.01 -5.47
N MET A 60 1.16 -15.52 -4.97
CA MET A 60 2.46 -14.86 -5.04
C MET A 60 3.35 -15.51 -6.11
N ASP A 61 2.85 -15.60 -7.34
CA ASP A 61 3.47 -16.42 -8.41
C ASP A 61 4.28 -15.60 -9.43
N GLY A 62 4.21 -14.27 -9.38
CA GLY A 62 4.96 -13.40 -10.30
C GLY A 62 5.47 -12.12 -9.67
N GLY A 63 6.33 -11.41 -10.39
CA GLY A 63 6.88 -10.11 -9.98
C GLY A 63 7.55 -10.15 -8.60
N VAL A 64 7.39 -9.05 -7.86
CA VAL A 64 7.90 -8.90 -6.49
C VAL A 64 7.33 -9.95 -5.53
N ASP A 65 6.08 -10.37 -5.74
CA ASP A 65 5.38 -11.37 -4.94
C ASP A 65 6.12 -12.72 -4.97
N ALA A 66 6.53 -13.16 -6.16
CA ALA A 66 7.33 -14.38 -6.32
C ALA A 66 8.72 -14.26 -5.66
N VAL A 67 9.35 -13.09 -5.78
CA VAL A 67 10.66 -12.81 -5.17
C VAL A 67 10.58 -12.86 -3.64
N ILE A 68 9.56 -12.22 -3.05
CA ILE A 68 9.30 -12.26 -1.60
C ILE A 68 8.98 -13.70 -1.16
N LYS A 69 8.14 -14.44 -1.89
CA LYS A 69 7.82 -15.84 -1.57
C LYS A 69 9.07 -16.72 -1.60
N ARG A 70 9.96 -16.53 -2.57
CA ARG A 70 11.22 -17.27 -2.65
C ARG A 70 12.15 -16.96 -1.47
N HIS A 71 12.17 -15.71 -1.02
CA HIS A 71 13.00 -15.26 0.09
C HIS A 71 12.47 -15.72 1.46
N LEU A 72 11.17 -15.53 1.73
CA LEU A 72 10.54 -15.87 3.03
C LEU A 72 10.06 -17.34 3.13
N GLY A 73 10.09 -18.06 2.01
CA GLY A 73 9.61 -19.44 1.90
C GLY A 73 8.11 -19.54 1.61
N ALA A 74 7.68 -20.68 1.05
CA ALA A 74 6.31 -20.90 0.55
C ALA A 74 5.21 -20.72 1.62
N GLY A 75 5.55 -20.85 2.90
CA GLY A 75 4.62 -20.65 4.02
C GLY A 75 4.04 -19.23 4.09
N ILE A 76 4.72 -18.22 3.54
CA ILE A 76 4.21 -16.84 3.56
C ILE A 76 2.90 -16.71 2.76
N GLN A 77 2.82 -17.35 1.59
CA GLN A 77 1.60 -17.35 0.78
C GLN A 77 0.44 -18.01 1.52
N LEU A 78 0.70 -19.12 2.24
CA LEU A 78 -0.33 -19.79 3.02
C LEU A 78 -0.88 -18.90 4.15
N ARG A 79 -0.01 -18.11 4.81
CA ARG A 79 -0.43 -17.14 5.83
C ARG A 79 -1.28 -16.03 5.22
N VAL A 80 -0.85 -15.45 4.10
CA VAL A 80 -1.60 -14.43 3.36
C VAL A 80 -2.97 -14.98 2.96
N GLN A 81 -3.03 -16.14 2.31
CA GLN A 81 -4.28 -16.75 1.88
C GLN A 81 -5.20 -17.14 3.04
N ARG A 82 -4.65 -17.59 4.17
CA ARG A 82 -5.40 -17.81 5.41
C ARG A 82 -6.01 -16.50 5.90
N ALA A 83 -5.23 -15.43 6.01
CA ALA A 83 -5.74 -14.12 6.42
C ALA A 83 -6.83 -13.59 5.48
N ILE A 84 -6.68 -13.79 4.17
CA ILE A 84 -7.70 -13.41 3.17
C ILE A 84 -8.99 -14.23 3.36
N ARG A 85 -8.88 -15.54 3.59
CA ARG A 85 -10.04 -16.39 3.85
C ARG A 85 -10.76 -15.96 5.12
N ASP A 86 -10.02 -15.81 6.20
CA ASP A 86 -10.59 -15.62 7.53
C ASP A 86 -11.19 -14.21 7.68
N ARG A 87 -10.63 -13.19 7.00
CA ARG A 87 -11.09 -11.78 7.10
C ARG A 87 -11.98 -11.31 5.96
N PHE A 88 -11.88 -11.92 4.78
CA PHE A 88 -12.54 -11.44 3.55
C PHE A 88 -13.26 -12.56 2.78
N GLY A 89 -13.52 -13.70 3.40
CA GLY A 89 -14.25 -14.80 2.76
C GLY A 89 -13.53 -15.40 1.54
N GLY A 90 -12.22 -15.21 1.42
CA GLY A 90 -11.39 -15.85 0.38
C GLY A 90 -11.13 -15.01 -0.86
N THR A 91 -11.58 -13.75 -0.88
CA THR A 91 -11.25 -12.77 -1.94
C THR A 91 -10.96 -11.42 -1.31
N LEU A 92 -9.73 -10.92 -1.46
CA LEU A 92 -9.30 -9.63 -0.93
C LEU A 92 -9.73 -8.50 -1.88
N PRO A 93 -10.62 -7.59 -1.49
CA PRO A 93 -11.04 -6.48 -2.34
C PRO A 93 -9.91 -5.49 -2.60
N VAL A 94 -9.86 -4.90 -3.80
CA VAL A 94 -8.98 -3.74 -4.06
C VAL A 94 -9.34 -2.61 -3.11
N GLY A 95 -8.34 -1.96 -2.52
CA GLY A 95 -8.53 -1.02 -1.41
C GLY A 95 -8.68 -1.69 -0.04
N SER A 96 -8.24 -2.94 0.08
CA SER A 96 -8.05 -3.64 1.35
C SER A 96 -6.63 -4.19 1.45
N ALA A 97 -6.23 -4.59 2.65
CA ALA A 97 -4.94 -5.24 2.86
C ALA A 97 -5.00 -6.27 4.01
N VAL A 98 -4.11 -7.26 3.94
CA VAL A 98 -3.83 -8.17 5.05
C VAL A 98 -2.40 -7.93 5.52
N CYS A 99 -2.23 -7.76 6.83
CA CYS A 99 -0.93 -7.75 7.50
C CYS A 99 -0.74 -9.13 8.15
N VAL A 100 0.35 -9.82 7.85
CA VAL A 100 0.68 -11.11 8.46
C VAL A 100 2.13 -11.12 8.98
N PRO A 101 2.43 -11.87 10.04
CA PRO A 101 3.81 -12.15 10.41
C PRO A 101 4.56 -12.84 9.27
N SER A 102 5.73 -12.35 8.93
CA SER A 102 6.57 -12.91 7.86
C SER A 102 7.14 -14.27 8.25
N GLY A 103 7.43 -14.45 9.55
CA GLY A 103 8.21 -15.57 10.08
C GLY A 103 9.73 -15.35 10.01
N ALA A 104 10.18 -14.15 9.64
CA ALA A 104 11.58 -13.74 9.60
C ALA A 104 11.83 -12.58 10.59
N THR A 105 13.11 -12.30 10.87
CA THR A 105 13.51 -11.11 11.64
C THR A 105 13.43 -9.82 10.82
N ASN A 106 13.64 -9.92 9.50
CA ASN A 106 13.50 -8.81 8.56
C ASN A 106 12.82 -9.28 7.25
N PRO A 107 11.67 -8.70 6.87
CA PRO A 107 10.83 -7.84 7.69
C PRO A 107 10.13 -8.68 8.76
N LYS A 108 9.56 -8.07 9.80
CA LYS A 108 8.70 -8.80 10.78
C LYS A 108 7.31 -9.09 10.20
N PHE A 109 6.81 -8.18 9.37
CA PHE A 109 5.49 -8.24 8.77
C PHE A 109 5.54 -8.19 7.24
N LEU A 110 4.61 -8.88 6.60
CA LEU A 110 4.28 -8.70 5.20
C LEU A 110 2.86 -8.15 5.09
N ILE A 111 2.71 -7.03 4.40
CA ILE A 111 1.42 -6.41 4.09
C ILE A 111 1.11 -6.68 2.62
N SER A 112 0.07 -7.45 2.36
CA SER A 112 -0.38 -7.75 1.00
C SER A 112 -1.63 -6.94 0.68
N THR A 113 -1.58 -6.17 -0.41
CA THR A 113 -2.68 -5.35 -0.89
C THR A 113 -2.93 -5.61 -2.37
N PRO A 114 -4.17 -5.85 -2.83
CA PRO A 114 -4.39 -6.20 -4.22
C PRO A 114 -4.52 -4.95 -5.08
N THR A 115 -3.71 -4.88 -6.13
CA THR A 115 -3.85 -3.86 -7.19
C THR A 115 -4.72 -4.35 -8.34
N MET A 116 -5.09 -5.63 -8.34
CA MET A 116 -5.86 -6.28 -9.40
C MET A 116 -6.71 -7.43 -8.85
N THR A 117 -7.84 -7.72 -9.52
CA THR A 117 -8.71 -8.84 -9.11
C THR A 117 -8.15 -10.19 -9.55
N ARG A 118 -7.56 -10.22 -10.75
CA ARG A 118 -6.92 -11.38 -11.37
C ARG A 118 -5.49 -11.01 -11.76
N SER A 119 -4.59 -12.00 -11.74
CA SER A 119 -3.19 -11.80 -12.14
C SER A 119 -3.10 -11.28 -13.57
N ALA A 120 -2.18 -10.34 -13.82
CA ALA A 120 -1.93 -9.73 -15.13
C ALA A 120 -3.14 -9.00 -15.74
N GLN A 121 -4.04 -8.49 -14.90
CA GLN A 121 -5.08 -7.55 -15.33
C GLN A 121 -4.44 -6.17 -15.58
N ASP A 122 -4.77 -5.56 -16.72
CA ASP A 122 -4.48 -4.15 -16.98
C ASP A 122 -5.31 -3.27 -16.03
N VAL A 123 -4.63 -2.39 -15.31
CA VAL A 123 -5.21 -1.49 -14.32
C VAL A 123 -4.71 -0.05 -14.52
N SER A 124 -4.19 0.25 -15.71
CA SER A 124 -3.66 1.57 -16.09
C SER A 124 -4.69 2.69 -15.94
N GLU A 125 -5.93 2.45 -16.37
CA GLU A 125 -7.06 3.39 -16.28
C GLU A 125 -7.89 3.20 -15.00
N THR A 126 -7.23 2.93 -13.86
CA THR A 126 -7.94 2.69 -12.59
C THR A 126 -7.25 3.32 -11.39
N LEU A 127 -8.04 3.57 -10.34
CA LEU A 127 -7.57 4.06 -9.04
C LEU A 127 -6.98 2.97 -8.14
N ASN A 128 -6.77 1.76 -8.67
CA ASN A 128 -6.39 0.60 -7.87
C ASN A 128 -5.06 0.81 -7.14
N VAL A 129 -4.13 1.54 -7.72
CA VAL A 129 -2.82 1.85 -7.10
C VAL A 129 -3.01 2.76 -5.88
N ALA A 130 -3.82 3.81 -5.99
CA ALA A 130 -4.09 4.72 -4.87
C ALA A 130 -4.83 3.99 -3.74
N LEU A 131 -5.84 3.20 -4.09
CA LEU A 131 -6.59 2.34 -3.16
C LEU A 131 -5.68 1.35 -2.43
N ALA A 132 -4.80 0.65 -3.16
CA ALA A 132 -3.88 -0.32 -2.59
C ALA A 132 -2.84 0.35 -1.68
N CYS A 133 -2.29 1.49 -2.10
CA CYS A 133 -1.35 2.27 -1.32
C CYS A 133 -1.98 2.71 0.01
N ALA A 134 -3.15 3.35 -0.03
CA ALA A 134 -3.87 3.76 1.16
C ALA A 134 -4.23 2.58 2.07
N ALA A 135 -4.63 1.43 1.50
CA ALA A 135 -4.96 0.24 2.27
C ALA A 135 -3.74 -0.37 2.98
N ALA A 136 -2.56 -0.34 2.37
CA ALA A 136 -1.33 -0.81 3.02
C ALA A 136 -1.01 0.03 4.26
N PHE A 137 -1.12 1.34 4.13
CA PHE A 137 -0.95 2.29 5.21
C PHE A 137 -2.00 2.15 6.32
N GLN A 138 -3.28 1.95 5.96
CA GLN A 138 -4.33 1.65 6.93
C GLN A 138 -4.06 0.33 7.67
N ALA A 139 -3.50 -0.69 7.02
CA ALA A 139 -3.11 -1.93 7.69
C ALA A 139 -2.05 -1.70 8.78
N ILE A 140 -1.13 -0.76 8.56
CA ILE A 140 -0.11 -0.36 9.56
C ILE A 140 -0.79 0.28 10.77
N HIS A 141 -1.76 1.17 10.56
CA HIS A 141 -2.54 1.76 11.66
C HIS A 141 -3.24 0.69 12.49
N MET A 142 -3.97 -0.22 11.84
CA MET A 142 -4.67 -1.31 12.52
C MET A 142 -3.69 -2.21 13.30
N GLN A 143 -2.56 -2.57 12.68
CA GLN A 143 -1.54 -3.38 13.33
C GLN A 143 -0.92 -2.69 14.55
N ASN A 144 -0.67 -1.38 14.46
CA ASN A 144 -0.11 -0.60 15.56
C ASN A 144 -1.14 -0.25 16.65
N GLU A 145 -2.43 -0.36 16.37
CA GLU A 145 -3.48 -0.29 17.39
C GLU A 145 -3.57 -1.59 18.20
N GLU A 146 -3.44 -2.74 17.55
CA GLU A 146 -3.37 -4.04 18.22
C GLU A 146 -2.04 -4.25 18.96
N GLN A 147 -0.93 -3.80 18.37
CA GLN A 147 0.42 -3.93 18.91
C GLN A 147 1.17 -2.60 18.79
N PRO A 148 1.03 -1.69 19.77
CA PRO A 148 1.70 -0.40 19.77
C PRO A 148 3.21 -0.50 19.53
N GLY A 149 3.69 0.16 18.49
CA GLY A 149 5.11 0.14 18.10
C GLY A 149 5.54 -1.10 17.29
N GLY A 150 4.60 -1.92 16.80
CA GLY A 150 4.90 -3.10 16.01
C GLY A 150 5.56 -2.80 14.67
N ILE A 151 5.08 -1.76 13.98
CA ILE A 151 5.62 -1.30 12.68
C ILE A 151 6.00 0.18 12.82
N GLY A 152 7.30 0.47 12.91
CA GLY A 152 7.85 1.83 12.87
C GLY A 152 8.46 2.19 11.52
N SER A 153 8.67 1.21 10.65
CA SER A 153 9.25 1.40 9.31
C SER A 153 8.64 0.44 8.29
N VAL A 154 8.45 0.93 7.07
CA VAL A 154 7.85 0.17 5.97
C VAL A 154 8.58 0.42 4.64
N ALA A 155 8.71 -0.62 3.82
CA ALA A 155 9.15 -0.50 2.43
C ALA A 155 8.04 -0.90 1.45
N LEU A 156 7.87 -0.10 0.40
CA LEU A 156 6.90 -0.31 -0.68
C LEU A 156 7.61 -0.31 -2.04
N VAL A 157 7.11 -1.11 -2.98
CA VAL A 157 7.55 -1.11 -4.38
C VAL A 157 6.57 -0.38 -5.31
N GLY A 158 6.93 -0.23 -6.58
CA GLY A 158 6.05 0.26 -7.64
C GLY A 158 4.82 -0.62 -7.77
N MET A 159 3.66 -0.06 -7.44
CA MET A 159 2.38 -0.76 -7.49
C MET A 159 1.76 -0.63 -8.89
N GLY A 160 1.42 -1.76 -9.52
CA GLY A 160 0.78 -1.77 -10.85
C GLY A 160 1.70 -1.49 -12.04
N ALA A 161 2.90 -0.96 -11.83
CA ALA A 161 3.83 -0.54 -12.89
C ALA A 161 4.47 -1.67 -13.72
N ALA A 162 4.34 -2.93 -13.27
CA ALA A 162 4.82 -4.09 -14.01
C ALA A 162 3.66 -4.78 -14.75
N THR A 163 3.04 -5.79 -14.14
CA THR A 163 1.99 -6.60 -14.77
C THR A 163 0.67 -5.86 -14.96
N GLY A 164 0.49 -4.70 -14.30
CA GLY A 164 -0.71 -3.89 -14.38
C GLY A 164 -0.67 -2.80 -15.45
N GLN A 165 0.43 -2.69 -16.20
CA GLN A 165 0.65 -1.72 -17.30
C GLN A 165 0.50 -0.24 -16.91
N VAL A 166 0.47 0.08 -15.61
CA VAL A 166 0.38 1.46 -15.14
C VAL A 166 1.66 2.22 -15.52
N PRO A 167 1.58 3.34 -16.26
CA PRO A 167 2.76 4.12 -16.57
C PRO A 167 3.49 4.58 -15.29
N PRO A 168 4.84 4.60 -15.25
CA PRO A 168 5.59 4.94 -14.04
C PRO A 168 5.19 6.27 -13.38
N ARG A 169 4.87 7.29 -14.18
CA ARG A 169 4.39 8.60 -13.70
C ARG A 169 3.03 8.49 -13.00
N VAL A 170 2.07 7.79 -13.63
CA VAL A 170 0.74 7.54 -13.06
C VAL A 170 0.85 6.73 -11.77
N CYS A 171 1.67 5.67 -11.77
CA CYS A 171 1.98 4.88 -10.58
C CYS A 171 2.50 5.77 -9.44
N ALA A 172 3.49 6.63 -9.71
CA ALA A 172 4.06 7.52 -8.71
C ALA A 172 3.04 8.51 -8.15
N ASN A 173 2.23 9.12 -9.00
CA ASN A 173 1.16 10.05 -8.61
C ASN A 173 0.10 9.36 -7.74
N LEU A 174 -0.39 8.18 -8.15
CA LEU A 174 -1.39 7.43 -7.39
C LEU A 174 -0.84 6.93 -6.05
N MET A 175 0.43 6.55 -6.00
CA MET A 175 1.09 6.22 -4.73
C MET A 175 1.20 7.44 -3.81
N TRP A 176 1.53 8.61 -4.34
CA TRP A 176 1.54 9.87 -3.60
C TRP A 176 0.14 10.22 -3.07
N THR A 177 -0.89 10.06 -3.88
CA THR A 177 -2.29 10.22 -3.48
C THR A 177 -2.64 9.32 -2.29
N GLY A 178 -2.30 8.03 -2.35
CA GLY A 178 -2.54 7.10 -1.25
C GLY A 178 -1.73 7.41 0.02
N HIS A 179 -0.48 7.88 -0.13
CA HIS A 179 0.39 8.27 0.99
C HIS A 179 -0.12 9.53 1.72
N THR A 180 -0.53 10.57 0.99
CA THR A 180 -1.00 11.81 1.61
C THR A 180 -2.30 11.59 2.40
N LEU A 181 -3.19 10.73 1.90
CA LEU A 181 -4.41 10.35 2.61
C LEU A 181 -4.10 9.69 3.96
N PHE A 182 -3.04 8.88 4.04
CA PHE A 182 -2.60 8.23 5.28
C PHE A 182 -2.13 9.23 6.34
N ASN A 183 -1.35 10.24 5.95
CA ASN A 183 -0.84 11.24 6.91
C ASN A 183 -1.97 12.11 7.49
N ASP A 184 -3.02 12.35 6.70
CA ASP A 184 -4.09 13.27 7.07
C ASP A 184 -5.25 12.58 7.82
N HIS A 185 -5.43 11.25 7.68
CA HIS A 185 -6.62 10.56 8.18
C HIS A 185 -6.43 9.08 8.57
N ARG A 186 -7.19 8.65 9.57
CA ARG A 186 -7.36 7.23 9.95
C ARG A 186 -8.79 6.82 9.61
N PHE A 187 -8.93 5.75 8.84
CA PHE A 187 -10.24 5.19 8.53
C PHE A 187 -10.66 4.20 9.61
N ARG A 188 -11.98 4.01 9.77
CA ARG A 188 -12.50 2.98 10.68
C ARG A 188 -12.16 1.58 10.19
N ASP A 189 -12.32 1.38 8.89
CA ASP A 189 -12.15 0.11 8.20
C ASP A 189 -11.85 0.36 6.72
N TYR A 190 -11.64 -0.72 5.96
CA TYR A 190 -11.37 -0.61 4.54
C TYR A 190 -12.58 -0.18 3.71
N ASP A 191 -13.81 -0.32 4.21
CA ASP A 191 -15.01 0.06 3.47
C ASP A 191 -15.15 1.59 3.46
N ASP A 192 -14.91 2.21 4.62
CA ASP A 192 -14.84 3.66 4.81
C ASP A 192 -13.72 4.30 3.96
N LEU A 193 -12.54 3.64 3.91
CA LEU A 193 -11.43 4.02 3.03
C LEU A 193 -11.85 4.01 1.56
N ARG A 194 -12.41 2.88 1.07
CA ARG A 194 -12.82 2.75 -0.33
C ARG A 194 -13.89 3.77 -0.71
N LYS A 195 -14.85 3.99 0.18
CA LYS A 195 -15.90 4.98 -0.02
C LYS A 195 -15.32 6.38 -0.18
N THR A 196 -14.45 6.80 0.73
CA THR A 196 -13.82 8.14 0.71
C THR A 196 -13.01 8.38 -0.56
N ILE A 197 -12.21 7.38 -0.97
CA ILE A 197 -11.36 7.49 -2.16
C ILE A 197 -12.22 7.58 -3.42
N ARG A 198 -13.26 6.75 -3.55
CA ARG A 198 -14.18 6.79 -4.70
C ARG A 198 -14.96 8.09 -4.78
N GLU A 199 -15.56 8.54 -3.69
CA GLU A 199 -16.35 9.79 -3.67
C GLU A 199 -15.56 11.03 -4.09
N GLN A 200 -14.23 11.01 -3.97
CA GLN A 200 -13.37 12.16 -4.31
C GLN A 200 -12.58 11.98 -5.61
N LEU A 201 -12.56 10.76 -6.15
CA LEU A 201 -11.87 10.45 -7.40
C LEU A 201 -12.82 10.08 -8.54
N ASP A 202 -14.12 9.86 -8.27
CA ASP A 202 -15.17 9.83 -9.30
C ASP A 202 -15.22 11.15 -10.09
N ASP A 203 -14.81 12.28 -9.47
CA ASP A 203 -14.64 13.56 -10.16
C ASP A 203 -13.42 13.59 -11.12
N LEU A 204 -12.49 12.63 -11.00
CA LEU A 204 -11.19 12.60 -11.69
C LEU A 204 -11.07 11.55 -12.79
N GLU A 205 -12.00 10.58 -12.87
CA GLU A 205 -12.17 9.68 -14.03
C GLU A 205 -12.40 10.47 -15.35
N SER A 206 -12.61 11.79 -15.27
CA SER A 206 -12.84 12.69 -16.40
C SER A 206 -11.60 13.41 -16.98
N GLY A 207 -10.36 13.14 -16.53
CA GLY A 207 -9.19 13.51 -17.37
C GLY A 207 -7.83 13.89 -16.75
N HIS A 208 -7.45 13.46 -15.54
CA HIS A 208 -6.18 13.92 -14.93
C HIS A 208 -5.33 12.84 -14.25
N GLU A 209 -5.14 11.66 -14.86
CA GLU A 209 -4.24 10.62 -14.33
C GLU A 209 -2.74 11.02 -14.36
N GLU A 210 -2.41 12.08 -15.10
CA GLU A 210 -1.04 12.61 -15.22
C GLU A 210 -0.59 13.53 -14.09
N GLU A 211 -1.52 14.00 -13.25
CA GLU A 211 -1.22 14.89 -12.12
C GLU A 211 -1.53 14.19 -10.80
N ARG A 212 -0.73 14.50 -9.77
CA ARG A 212 -0.98 14.00 -8.42
C ARG A 212 -2.17 14.74 -7.81
N VAL A 213 -3.07 14.00 -7.18
CA VAL A 213 -4.28 14.54 -6.57
C VAL A 213 -4.24 14.28 -5.07
N ARG A 214 -4.45 15.32 -4.26
CA ARG A 214 -4.60 15.17 -2.81
C ARG A 214 -6.07 14.91 -2.46
N ILE A 215 -6.36 13.74 -1.92
CA ILE A 215 -7.68 13.40 -1.39
C ILE A 215 -7.84 14.12 -0.04
N LYS A 216 -8.95 14.86 0.13
CA LYS A 216 -9.26 15.54 1.38
C LYS A 216 -9.80 14.50 2.38
N PRO A 217 -9.48 14.60 3.68
CA PRO A 217 -10.19 13.80 4.68
C PRO A 217 -11.70 14.05 4.60
N PRO A 218 -12.55 13.03 4.83
CA PRO A 218 -14.00 13.22 4.82
C PRO A 218 -14.38 14.29 5.83
N ALA A 219 -15.30 15.19 5.45
CA ALA A 219 -15.77 16.25 6.34
C ALA A 219 -16.31 15.62 7.62
N GLY A 220 -15.65 15.87 8.75
CA GLY A 220 -16.02 15.28 10.03
C GLY A 220 -17.49 15.59 10.30
N ARG A 221 -18.34 14.56 10.39
CA ARG A 221 -19.67 14.74 10.97
C ARG A 221 -19.44 15.23 12.40
N SER A 222 -19.69 16.52 12.63
CA SER A 222 -19.85 17.08 13.96
C SER A 222 -20.83 16.16 14.69
N ARG A 223 -20.35 15.47 15.74
CA ARG A 223 -21.24 14.78 16.66
C ARG A 223 -22.14 15.86 17.28
N GLY A 224 -23.38 15.92 16.82
CA GLY A 224 -24.48 16.52 17.58
C GLY A 224 -24.86 15.61 18.73
#